data_AF-A0A090FQF7-F1
#
_entry.id   AF-A0A090FQF7-F1
#
_cell.length_a   1.000
_cell.length_b   1.000
_cell.length_c   1.000
_cell.angle_alpha   90.00
_cell.angle_beta   90.00
_cell.angle_gamma   90.00
#
_symmetry.space_group_name_H-M   'P 1'
#
loop_
_entity.id
_entity.type
_entity.pdbx_description
1 polymer ?
#
loop_
_entity_poly.entity_id
_entity_poly.type
_entity_poly.pdbx_seq_one_letter_code
_entity_poly.pdbx_strand_id
1 'polypeptide(L)' 'MAQDGRTPEVDELVRRLVATTGITETQALELVSLLGLNWASLMREAKVLKATQRR' A
#
# COMPACT_ATOMS: atom_id res chain seq x y z
N MET A 1 6.74 -0.91 24.29
CA MET A 1 7.37 -1.64 23.17
C MET A 1 6.33 -1.67 22.06
N ALA A 2 6.46 -0.82 21.03
CA ALA A 2 5.56 -0.85 19.89
C ALA A 2 5.80 -2.18 19.17
N GLN A 3 4.93 -3.14 19.38
CA GLN A 3 4.92 -4.37 18.61
C GLN A 3 4.56 -3.93 17.19
N ASP A 4 5.56 -3.83 16.33
CA ASP A 4 5.36 -3.67 14.89
C ASP A 4 4.68 -4.96 14.43
N GLY A 5 3.34 -4.96 14.47
CA GLY A 5 2.48 -6.07 14.07
C GLY A 5 2.47 -6.28 12.56
N ARG A 6 3.57 -5.92 11.86
CA ARG A 6 3.73 -6.19 10.44
C ARG A 6 4.05 -7.65 10.29
N THR A 7 3.09 -8.35 9.70
CA THR A 7 3.32 -9.70 9.24
C THR A 7 4.16 -9.65 7.96
N PRO A 8 4.93 -10.70 7.65
CA PRO A 8 5.64 -10.79 6.38
C PRO A 8 4.72 -10.64 5.16
N GLU A 9 3.43 -10.98 5.31
CA GLU A 9 2.40 -10.78 4.29
C GLU A 9 2.14 -9.29 4.01
N VAL A 10 2.08 -8.45 5.05
CA VAL A 10 1.94 -6.99 4.90
C VAL A 10 3.15 -6.42 4.18
N ASP A 11 4.36 -6.84 4.57
CA ASP A 11 5.60 -6.34 3.96
C ASP A 11 5.71 -6.72 2.48
N GLU A 12 5.37 -7.97 2.12
CA GLU A 12 5.34 -8.41 0.73
C GLU A 12 4.31 -7.61 -0.09
N LEU A 13 3.12 -7.41 0.48
CA LEU A 13 2.04 -6.68 -0.17
C LEU A 13 2.40 -5.20 -0.41
N VAL A 14 3.02 -4.56 0.58
CA VAL A 14 3.52 -3.17 0.48
C VAL A 14 4.57 -3.06 -0.61
N ARG A 15 5.58 -3.94 -0.60
CA ARG A 15 6.62 -3.97 -1.65
C ARG A 15 6.02 -4.15 -3.03
N ARG A 16 5.04 -5.05 -3.16
CA ARG A 16 4.34 -5.29 -4.42
C ARG A 16 3.55 -4.07 -4.89
N LEU A 17 2.86 -3.36 -3.99
CA LEU A 17 2.14 -2.12 -4.32
C LEU A 17 3.09 -1.04 -4.84
N VAL A 18 4.19 -0.81 -4.13
CA VAL A 18 5.21 0.18 -4.50
C VAL A 18 5.80 -0.15 -5.87
N ALA A 19 6.21 -1.40 -6.10
CA ALA A 19 6.78 -1.82 -7.38
C ALA A 19 5.77 -1.71 -8.55
N THR A 20 4.49 -2.02 -8.30
CA THR A 20 3.47 -2.06 -9.36
C THR A 20 2.93 -0.67 -9.71
N THR A 21 2.80 0.22 -8.72
CA THR A 21 2.08 1.50 -8.89
C THR A 21 2.99 2.73 -8.78
N GLY A 22 4.19 2.57 -8.22
CA GLY A 22 5.14 3.66 -8.03
C GLY A 22 4.71 4.69 -6.99
N ILE A 23 3.80 4.33 -6.07
CA ILE A 23 3.52 5.08 -4.84
C ILE A 23 4.62 4.84 -3.80
N THR A 24 4.69 5.64 -2.75
CA THR A 24 5.70 5.45 -1.68
C THR A 24 5.31 4.31 -0.73
N GLU A 25 6.29 3.73 -0.03
CA GLU A 25 6.02 2.71 1.01
C GLU A 25 5.04 3.21 2.07
N THR A 26 5.18 4.46 2.51
CA THR A 26 4.25 5.07 3.47
C THR A 26 2.82 5.06 2.95
N GLN A 27 2.60 5.45 1.69
CA GLN A 27 1.28 5.45 1.08
C GLN A 27 0.72 4.03 0.95
N ALA A 28 1.56 3.06 0.58
CA ALA A 28 1.14 1.66 0.50
C ALA A 28 0.76 1.10 1.87
N LEU A 29 1.52 1.43 2.92
CA LEU A 29 1.22 1.05 4.30
C LEU A 29 -0.10 1.65 4.80
N GLU A 30 -0.35 2.93 4.50
CA GLU A 30 -1.62 3.57 4.82
C GLU A 30 -2.79 2.90 4.12
N LEU A 31 -2.66 2.58 2.83
CA LEU A 31 -3.69 1.85 2.09
C LEU A 31 -3.96 0.47 2.69
N VAL A 32 -2.92 -0.29 3.06
CA VAL A 32 -3.07 -1.59 3.73
C VAL A 32 -3.73 -1.45 5.09
N SER A 33 -3.40 -0.40 5.84
CA SER A 33 -4.00 -0.14 7.16
C SER A 33 -5.48 0.26 7.06
N LEU A 34 -5.87 0.96 5.99
CA LEU A 34 -7.24 1.43 5.76
C LEU A 34 -8.15 0.37 5.11
N LEU A 35 -7.62 -0.41 4.17
CA LEU A 35 -8.40 -1.31 3.32
C LEU A 35 -8.18 -2.80 3.64
N GLY A 36 -7.22 -3.11 4.51
CA GLY A 36 -6.74 -4.46 4.75
C GLY A 36 -5.97 -5.03 3.56
N LEU A 37 -5.94 -6.36 3.45
CA LEU A 37 -5.08 -7.09 2.51
C LEU A 37 -5.74 -7.38 1.16
N ASN A 38 -6.85 -6.70 0.82
CA ASN A 38 -7.55 -6.92 -0.44
C ASN A 38 -6.82 -6.25 -1.62
N TRP A 39 -6.11 -7.06 -2.41
CA TRP A 39 -5.31 -6.60 -3.54
C TRP A 39 -6.07 -5.74 -4.56
N ALA A 40 -7.32 -6.07 -4.90
CA ALA A 40 -8.08 -5.35 -5.91
C ALA A 40 -8.41 -3.92 -5.45
N SER A 41 -8.84 -3.77 -4.20
CA SER A 41 -9.11 -2.47 -3.59
C SER A 41 -7.83 -1.63 -3.48
N LEU A 42 -6.74 -2.24 -3.00
CA LEU A 42 -5.45 -1.56 -2.87
C LEU A 42 -4.93 -1.05 -4.21
N MET A 43 -5.03 -1.86 -5.27
CA MET A 43 -4.61 -1.48 -6.62
C MET A 43 -5.43 -0.32 -7.19
N ARG A 44 -6.73 -0.28 -6.93
CA ARG A 44 -7.58 0.83 -7.37
C ARG A 44 -7.16 2.12 -6.70
N GLU A 45 -7.08 2.12 -5.37
CA GLU A 45 -6.76 3.33 -4.62
C GLU A 45 -5.32 3.79 -4.86
N ALA A 46 -4.36 2.86 -4.99
CA ALA A 46 -2.98 3.18 -5.34
C ALA A 46 -2.85 3.86 -6.72
N LYS A 47 -3.61 3.41 -7.72
CA LYS A 47 -3.66 4.05 -9.04
C LYS A 47 -4.27 5.44 -9.00
N VAL A 48 -5.35 5.62 -8.23
CA VAL A 48 -5.99 6.93 -8.02
C VAL A 48 -5.01 7.88 -7.33
N LEU A 49 -4.36 7.44 -6.25
CA LEU A 49 -3.33 8.20 -5.54
C LEU A 49 -2.20 8.66 -6.47
N LYS A 50 -1.67 7.74 -7.30
CA LYS A 50 -0.60 8.08 -8.24
C LYS A 50 -1.05 9.05 -9.33
N ALA A 51 -2.28 8.92 -9.82
CA ALA A 51 -2.85 9.81 -10.81
C ALA A 51 -3.05 11.23 -10.25
N THR A 52 -3.48 11.35 -8.99
CA THR A 52 -3.64 12.64 -8.31
C THR A 52 -2.31 13.34 -8.05
N GLN A 53 -1.24 12.60 -7.76
CA GLN A 53 0.12 13.16 -7.56
C GLN A 53 0.77 13.74 -8.83
N ARG A 54 0.22 13.45 -10.01
CA ARG A 54 0.71 13.97 -11.30
C ARG A 54 0.00 15.25 -11.75
N ARG A 55 -0.95 15.74 -10.96
CA ARG A 55 -1.61 17.02 -11.18
C ARG A 55 -0.92 18.12 -10.40
#